data_AF-A0A943LYB5-F1
#
_entry.id   AF-A0A943LYB5-F1
#
_cell.length_a   1.000
_cell.length_b   1.000
_cell.length_c   1.000
_cell.angle_alpha   90.00
_cell.angle_beta   90.00
_cell.angle_gamma   90.00
#
_symmetry.space_group_name_H-M   'P 1'
#
loop_
_entity.id
_entity.type
_entity.pdbx_description
1 polymer ?
#
loop_
_entity_poly.entity_id
_entity_poly.type
_entity_poly.pdbx_seq_one_letter_code
_entity_poly.pdbx_strand_id
1 'polypeptide(L)'
;MKKLFTLLAIALFGVATWSCSYDDDDLWNKVDDLDGRVTSLENALAQMNKDITRLEGLINAIDVGDPITGFSAMDSGKGWIITFASGKIIELYHGKDGQDAQAPIITVLAEEGIYYWAITIDGKTDFMYADDAKTQKIPVTGQDGTTPEIGVDEEGYWTVNGDRVQWNGKDLPATTEGYTYLFTDVVDNGRYYTFYLADGTTIDVVKRLNASIEIDAEPTEHFKFGQSRIFQFTTENAVALAGAATGPMDWTVSASFKDNAGRLRIIAPAADGWELEGTVTVSVVGSDGAVVTASIYVTSSSYELRYLTFEDEDYKGTQGANYWSSLIDTPQYGGPLLYPSSGNVYNWYDQGNTEIAHQFADEWGDHKYWGGGEAISNYVEQNIDNGTFEYQLAIYYRHPETGFGGHNGSRNFCVHYGYRDNSGYGGTKLQAIWFNDGVARVVDHMYVTATTYLLNCVVSGNGLTDPVGPDGFVRLVAVGFDADGNEITSVQPTFEIANYERTVIDWQKWDLSELGKVSRIEFNVTGDSDNGYGFSQPAYFAWDDLAVRFE
;
A
#
# COMPACT_ATOMS: atom_id res chain seq x y z
N MET A 1 100.52 41.22 -10.24
CA MET A 1 99.67 40.75 -9.12
C MET A 1 98.74 41.90 -8.76
N LYS A 2 97.48 41.88 -9.20
CA LYS A 2 96.39 41.17 -8.48
C LYS A 2 96.19 41.62 -7.02
N LYS A 3 96.84 42.69 -6.57
CA LYS A 3 96.68 43.24 -5.21
C LYS A 3 96.50 44.76 -5.19
N LEU A 4 96.21 45.41 -6.33
CA LEU A 4 95.88 46.85 -6.38
C LEU A 4 94.42 47.15 -5.99
N PHE A 5 93.50 46.18 -5.96
CA PHE A 5 92.07 46.52 -5.97
C PHE A 5 91.25 46.02 -4.79
N THR A 6 91.84 45.26 -3.86
CA THR A 6 91.03 44.46 -2.94
C THR A 6 90.86 45.08 -1.55
N LEU A 7 91.75 45.97 -1.09
CA LEU A 7 91.81 46.28 0.36
C LEU A 7 91.36 47.67 0.78
N LEU A 8 91.12 48.63 -0.13
CA LEU A 8 90.68 49.98 0.28
C LEU A 8 89.37 50.48 -0.37
N ALA A 9 88.88 49.84 -1.44
CA ALA A 9 87.53 50.10 -1.97
C ALA A 9 86.45 49.24 -1.29
N ILE A 10 86.82 48.57 -0.20
CA ILE A 10 85.88 48.05 0.82
C ILE A 10 85.30 49.22 1.65
N ALA A 11 85.79 50.47 1.50
CA ALA A 11 85.41 51.57 2.38
C ALA A 11 84.37 52.57 1.84
N LEU A 12 84.12 52.68 0.52
CA LEU A 12 83.20 53.71 0.01
C LEU A 12 82.41 53.20 -1.21
N PHE A 13 81.07 53.25 -1.10
CA PHE A 13 80.03 52.81 -2.06
C PHE A 13 79.48 51.40 -1.91
N GLY A 14 78.93 51.14 -0.72
CA GLY A 14 77.83 50.19 -0.52
C GLY A 14 76.93 50.56 0.65
N VAL A 15 76.84 51.85 1.00
CA VAL A 15 75.79 52.36 1.89
C VAL A 15 74.51 52.46 1.08
N ALA A 16 73.71 51.39 1.09
CA ALA A 16 72.28 51.28 0.80
C ALA A 16 72.04 49.79 0.49
N THR A 17 71.66 48.93 1.43
CA THR A 17 70.46 49.02 2.25
C THR A 17 70.61 47.99 3.37
N TRP A 18 70.71 48.43 4.62
CA TRP A 18 70.43 47.56 5.75
C TRP A 18 68.92 47.40 5.84
N SER A 19 68.38 46.51 5.01
CA SER A 19 67.13 45.81 5.33
C SER A 19 67.57 44.56 6.07
N CYS A 20 67.64 44.62 7.39
CA CYS A 20 67.54 43.38 8.16
C CYS A 20 66.19 42.76 7.79
N SER A 21 66.19 41.65 7.05
CA SER A 21 64.98 40.84 6.90
C SER A 21 64.64 40.33 8.29
N TYR A 22 63.59 40.90 8.88
CA TYR A 22 62.99 40.36 10.09
C TYR A 22 62.33 39.04 9.70
N ASP A 23 62.73 37.96 10.35
CA ASP A 23 62.18 36.62 10.16
C ASP A 23 61.08 36.43 11.21
N ASP A 24 59.84 36.58 10.79
CA ASP A 24 58.62 36.54 11.60
C ASP A 24 57.76 35.29 11.35
N ASP A 25 58.29 34.29 10.64
CA ASP A 25 57.58 33.05 10.29
C ASP A 25 57.04 32.33 11.55
N ASP A 26 57.81 32.30 12.65
CA ASP A 26 57.38 31.71 13.94
C ASP A 26 56.20 32.45 14.60
N LEU A 27 56.09 33.76 14.36
CA LEU A 27 54.97 34.57 14.86
C LEU A 27 53.73 34.30 14.02
N TRP A 28 53.85 34.31 12.69
CA TRP A 28 52.74 34.02 11.79
C TRP A 28 52.19 32.60 11.96
N ASN A 29 53.05 31.60 12.14
CA ASN A 29 52.61 30.23 12.43
C ASN A 29 51.75 30.12 13.70
N LYS A 30 52.06 30.89 14.75
CA LYS A 30 51.25 30.93 15.99
C LYS A 30 49.95 31.69 15.80
N VAL A 31 49.97 32.75 14.99
CA VAL A 31 48.76 33.52 14.65
C VAL A 31 47.80 32.65 13.84
N ASP A 32 48.30 31.92 12.85
CA ASP A 32 47.50 31.01 12.02
C ASP A 32 46.94 29.83 12.85
N ASP A 33 47.73 29.28 13.79
CA ASP A 33 47.23 28.29 14.76
C ASP A 33 46.11 28.88 15.64
N LEU A 34 46.30 30.08 16.18
CA LEU A 34 45.29 30.76 16.98
C LEU A 34 44.01 31.04 16.17
N ASP A 35 44.13 31.50 14.94
CA ASP A 35 43.00 31.75 14.03
C ASP A 35 42.21 30.46 13.74
N GLY A 36 42.93 29.36 13.48
CA GLY A 36 42.33 28.03 13.32
C GLY A 36 41.63 27.53 14.59
N ARG A 37 42.21 27.79 15.77
CA ARG A 37 41.63 27.43 17.07
C ARG A 37 40.38 28.25 17.40
N VAL A 38 40.42 29.56 17.15
CA VAL A 38 39.28 30.47 17.31
C VAL A 38 38.14 30.03 16.38
N THR A 39 38.42 29.82 15.10
CA THR A 39 37.44 29.33 14.13
C THR A 39 36.81 28.01 14.57
N SER A 40 37.60 27.11 15.16
CA SER A 40 37.10 25.82 15.67
C SER A 40 36.18 25.99 16.89
N LEU A 41 36.54 26.88 17.83
CA LEU A 41 35.72 27.21 19.00
C LEU A 41 34.41 27.89 18.62
N GLU A 42 34.43 28.82 17.67
CA GLU A 42 33.22 29.50 17.17
C GLU A 42 32.23 28.51 16.55
N ASN A 43 32.72 27.58 15.73
CA ASN A 43 31.88 26.55 15.12
C ASN A 43 31.32 25.57 16.17
N ALA A 44 32.14 25.18 17.15
CA ALA A 44 31.71 24.36 18.28
C ALA A 44 30.60 25.06 19.08
N LEU A 45 30.75 26.35 19.38
CA LEU A 45 29.79 27.16 20.11
C LEU A 45 28.44 27.23 19.40
N ALA A 46 28.47 27.54 18.10
CA ALA A 46 27.28 27.61 17.27
C ALA A 46 26.53 26.28 17.22
N GLN A 47 27.24 25.15 17.26
CA GLN A 47 26.63 23.84 17.28
C GLN A 47 26.06 23.47 18.66
N MET A 48 26.78 23.75 19.75
CA MET A 48 26.27 23.51 21.12
C MET A 48 24.99 24.28 21.39
N ASN A 49 24.93 25.57 21.04
CA ASN A 49 23.72 26.37 21.25
C ASN A 49 22.53 25.87 20.41
N LYS A 50 22.77 25.31 19.21
CA LYS A 50 21.73 24.61 18.44
C LYS A 50 21.26 23.34 19.14
N ASP A 51 22.19 22.55 19.68
CA ASP A 51 21.86 21.31 20.39
C ASP A 51 21.07 21.58 21.68
N ILE A 52 21.41 22.63 22.42
CA ILE A 52 20.63 23.09 23.60
C ILE A 52 19.21 23.48 23.18
N THR A 53 19.06 24.25 22.09
CA THR A 53 17.73 24.63 21.57
C THR A 53 16.92 23.40 21.13
N ARG A 54 17.57 22.38 20.57
CA ARG A 54 16.92 21.11 20.18
C ARG A 54 16.48 20.32 21.40
N LEU A 55 17.30 20.28 22.45
CA LEU A 55 16.95 19.64 23.72
C LEU A 55 15.73 20.30 24.36
N GLU A 56 15.69 21.64 24.42
CA GLU A 56 14.50 22.37 24.85
C GLU A 56 13.28 22.01 23.98
N GLY A 57 13.47 21.95 22.66
CA GLY A 57 12.43 21.57 21.72
C GLY A 57 11.87 20.17 21.95
N LEU A 58 12.70 19.22 22.38
CA LEU A 58 12.34 17.85 22.77
C LEU A 58 11.55 17.84 24.07
N ILE A 59 12.03 18.54 25.11
CA ILE A 59 11.35 18.64 26.41
C ILE A 59 9.98 19.31 26.28
N ASN A 60 9.87 20.38 25.47
CA ASN A 60 8.58 21.03 25.22
C ASN A 60 7.55 20.06 24.61
N ALA A 61 7.97 19.16 23.71
CA ALA A 61 7.07 18.13 23.17
C ALA A 61 6.57 17.17 24.27
N ILE A 62 7.41 16.84 25.25
CA ILE A 62 7.03 16.03 26.42
C ILE A 62 6.00 16.78 27.26
N ASP A 63 6.24 18.05 27.57
CA ASP A 63 5.37 18.85 28.44
C ASP A 63 3.97 19.05 27.88
N VAL A 64 3.84 19.19 26.56
CA VAL A 64 2.54 19.32 25.89
C VAL A 64 1.93 17.98 25.45
N GLY A 65 2.63 16.85 25.69
CA GLY A 65 2.17 15.51 25.35
C GLY A 65 2.07 15.24 23.84
N ASP A 66 2.96 15.83 23.03
CA ASP A 66 3.01 15.67 21.57
C ASP A 66 3.87 14.44 21.18
N PRO A 67 3.29 13.33 20.72
CA PRO A 67 4.03 12.09 20.47
C PRO A 67 4.80 12.13 19.15
N ILE A 68 5.85 11.30 19.05
CA ILE A 68 6.61 11.10 17.82
C ILE A 68 5.81 10.25 16.83
N THR A 69 5.63 10.74 15.61
CA THR A 69 4.96 10.05 14.49
C THR A 69 5.92 9.63 13.38
N GLY A 70 7.17 10.11 13.40
CA GLY A 70 8.18 9.76 12.41
C GLY A 70 9.58 9.84 13.00
N PHE A 71 10.44 8.90 12.61
CA PHE A 71 11.84 8.83 13.01
C PHE A 71 12.66 8.24 11.87
N SER A 72 13.70 8.93 11.43
CA SER A 72 14.62 8.44 10.41
C SER A 72 16.04 8.91 10.67
N ALA A 73 17.03 8.15 10.18
CA ALA A 73 18.40 8.63 10.13
C ALA A 73 18.52 9.76 9.09
N MET A 74 19.38 10.74 9.36
CA MET A 74 19.74 11.73 8.35
C MET A 74 20.57 11.08 7.24
N ASP A 75 20.41 11.55 6.00
CA ASP A 75 21.22 11.09 4.85
C ASP A 75 22.73 11.25 5.07
N SER A 76 23.13 12.22 5.89
CA SER A 76 24.53 12.45 6.25
C SER A 76 25.12 11.38 7.17
N GLY A 77 24.29 10.54 7.80
CA GLY A 77 24.69 9.58 8.83
C GLY A 77 25.15 10.20 10.15
N LYS A 78 24.91 11.51 10.36
CA LYS A 78 25.38 12.28 11.52
C LYS A 78 24.27 12.60 12.54
N GLY A 79 23.10 11.96 12.42
CA GLY A 79 21.93 12.38 13.18
C GLY A 79 20.65 11.66 12.82
N TRP A 80 19.56 12.11 13.45
CA TRP A 80 18.18 11.65 13.23
C TRP A 80 17.23 12.82 12.98
N ILE A 81 16.21 12.58 12.17
CA ILE A 81 15.08 13.47 11.93
C ILE A 81 13.89 12.92 12.71
N ILE A 82 13.31 13.75 13.57
CA ILE A 82 12.15 13.40 14.41
C ILE A 82 10.98 14.24 13.97
N THR A 83 9.84 13.60 13.71
CA THR A 83 8.58 14.25 13.39
C THR A 83 7.58 13.99 14.50
N PHE A 84 6.98 15.05 15.04
CA PHE A 84 5.95 14.99 16.07
C PHE A 84 4.55 15.08 15.47
N ALA A 85 3.51 14.68 16.23
CA ALA A 85 2.13 14.72 15.77
C ALA A 85 1.62 16.13 15.49
N SER A 86 2.16 17.16 16.15
CA SER A 86 1.92 18.57 15.81
C SER A 86 2.43 18.98 14.42
N GLY A 87 3.24 18.13 13.76
CA GLY A 87 3.96 18.45 12.53
C GLY A 87 5.31 19.13 12.77
N LYS A 88 5.70 19.40 14.03
CA LYS A 88 7.03 19.88 14.38
C LYS A 88 8.09 18.86 13.94
N ILE A 89 9.20 19.35 13.39
CA ILE A 89 10.35 18.54 13.00
C ILE A 89 11.57 19.03 13.77
N ILE A 90 12.33 18.10 14.35
CA ILE A 90 13.62 18.39 14.99
C ILE A 90 14.69 17.49 14.37
N GLU A 91 15.82 18.09 14.04
CA GLU A 91 17.02 17.42 13.57
C GLU A 91 18.00 17.27 14.74
N LEU A 92 18.29 16.04 15.18
CA LEU A 92 19.25 15.76 16.25
C LEU A 92 20.56 15.24 15.67
N TYR A 93 21.67 15.87 16.02
CA TYR A 93 23.00 15.46 15.58
C TYR A 93 23.71 14.65 16.67
N HIS A 94 24.52 13.66 16.26
CA HIS A 94 25.31 12.83 17.16
C HIS A 94 26.78 12.73 16.71
N GLY A 95 27.66 12.25 17.60
CA GLY A 95 29.04 11.94 17.29
C GLY A 95 29.75 11.16 18.40
N LYS A 96 31.00 10.76 18.15
CA LYS A 96 31.87 10.16 19.17
C LYS A 96 32.61 11.24 19.94
N ASP A 97 32.81 11.01 21.23
CA ASP A 97 33.62 11.86 22.10
C ASP A 97 34.97 12.22 21.47
N GLY A 98 35.37 13.49 21.59
CA GLY A 98 36.79 13.79 21.70
C GLY A 98 37.30 13.16 22.99
N GLN A 99 38.29 12.26 22.91
CA GLN A 99 38.93 11.77 24.12
C GLN A 99 39.54 12.97 24.86
N ASP A 100 39.22 13.13 26.14
CA ASP A 100 39.66 14.20 27.04
C ASP A 100 38.93 15.57 26.92
N ALA A 101 37.63 15.57 26.65
CA ALA A 101 36.85 16.81 26.66
C ALA A 101 36.69 17.45 28.06
N GLN A 102 37.32 18.62 28.26
CA GLN A 102 37.13 19.49 29.44
C GLN A 102 36.03 20.55 29.27
N ALA A 103 35.17 20.44 28.25
CA ALA A 103 34.08 21.39 28.02
C ALA A 103 32.87 21.09 28.93
N PRO A 104 32.13 22.13 29.37
CA PRO A 104 30.88 21.94 30.07
C PRO A 104 29.81 21.34 29.15
N ILE A 105 29.03 20.38 29.67
CA ILE A 105 27.86 19.81 28.98
C ILE A 105 26.61 20.42 29.60
N ILE A 106 25.85 21.18 28.82
CA ILE A 106 24.50 21.59 29.21
C ILE A 106 23.56 20.41 29.01
N THR A 107 22.86 20.03 30.06
CA THR A 107 22.00 18.86 30.12
C THR A 107 20.73 19.19 30.91
N VAL A 108 19.91 18.18 31.19
CA VAL A 108 18.70 18.32 31.99
C VAL A 108 18.63 17.28 33.11
N LEU A 109 18.09 17.69 34.24
CA LEU A 109 17.74 16.79 35.34
C LEU A 109 16.24 16.93 35.63
N ALA A 110 15.58 15.79 35.81
CA ALA A 110 14.17 15.73 36.19
C ALA A 110 14.03 15.71 37.72
N GLU A 111 13.19 16.60 38.25
CA GLU A 111 12.80 16.61 39.66
C GLU A 111 11.30 16.87 39.76
N GLU A 112 10.57 16.00 40.48
CA GLU A 112 9.10 16.06 40.60
C GLU A 112 8.33 16.13 39.26
N GLY A 113 8.90 15.56 38.20
CA GLY A 113 8.31 15.54 36.85
C GLY A 113 8.56 16.80 36.02
N ILE A 114 9.37 17.74 36.52
CA ILE A 114 9.78 18.96 35.81
C ILE A 114 11.26 18.80 35.42
N TYR A 115 11.59 19.14 34.17
CA TYR A 115 12.98 19.19 33.71
C TYR A 115 13.59 20.56 33.98
N TYR A 116 14.77 20.56 34.60
CA TYR A 116 15.57 21.74 34.87
C TYR A 116 16.90 21.67 34.13
N TRP A 117 17.40 22.84 33.70
CA TRP A 117 18.73 22.94 33.14
C TRP A 117 19.79 22.56 34.18
N ALA A 118 20.75 21.76 33.73
CA ALA A 118 21.88 21.31 34.53
C ALA A 118 23.16 21.44 33.71
N ILE A 119 24.30 21.42 34.41
CA ILE A 119 25.62 21.50 33.81
C ILE A 119 26.48 20.37 34.35
N THR A 120 27.16 19.65 33.44
CA THR A 120 28.13 18.61 33.78
C THR A 120 29.55 19.08 33.47
N ILE A 121 30.44 18.97 34.45
CA ILE A 121 31.86 19.30 34.35
C ILE A 121 32.67 18.15 34.96
N ASP A 122 33.64 17.60 34.22
CA ASP A 122 34.49 16.47 34.67
C ASP A 122 33.66 15.30 35.27
N GLY A 123 32.56 14.97 34.59
CA GLY A 123 31.64 13.89 35.00
C GLY A 123 30.78 14.17 36.23
N LYS A 124 30.77 15.41 36.74
CA LYS A 124 29.89 15.84 37.85
C LYS A 124 28.81 16.78 37.34
N THR A 125 27.55 16.44 37.59
CA THR A 125 26.36 17.21 37.20
C THR A 125 25.79 17.97 38.40
N ASP A 126 25.45 19.25 38.21
CA ASP A 126 24.69 20.08 39.17
C ASP A 126 23.62 20.90 38.44
N PHE A 127 22.57 21.31 39.14
CA PHE A 127 21.53 22.19 38.59
C PHE A 127 22.08 23.58 38.28
N MET A 128 21.51 24.22 37.27
CA MET A 128 21.70 25.65 37.02
C MET A 128 20.66 26.47 37.79
N TYR A 129 21.09 27.63 38.29
CA TYR A 129 20.27 28.51 39.11
C TYR A 129 20.22 29.92 38.50
N ALA A 130 19.08 30.57 38.62
CA ALA A 130 18.87 31.96 38.20
C ALA A 130 19.44 32.98 39.21
N ASP A 131 19.88 32.52 40.38
CA ASP A 131 20.40 33.34 41.48
C ASP A 131 21.66 32.75 42.12
N ASP A 132 22.55 33.64 42.57
CA ASP A 132 23.82 33.28 43.23
C ASP A 132 23.63 32.47 44.53
N ALA A 133 22.48 32.64 45.21
CA ALA A 133 22.16 31.92 46.43
C ALA A 133 21.73 30.46 46.17
N LYS A 134 21.65 30.04 44.90
CA LYS A 134 21.23 28.71 44.45
C LYS A 134 19.85 28.31 44.98
N THR A 135 18.89 29.24 44.92
CA THR A 135 17.52 29.03 45.44
C THR A 135 16.47 28.80 44.35
N GLN A 136 16.74 29.22 43.13
CA GLN A 136 15.83 29.18 41.99
C GLN A 136 16.46 28.43 40.83
N LYS A 137 16.10 27.14 40.67
CA LYS A 137 16.50 26.32 39.52
C LYS A 137 15.86 26.86 38.24
N ILE A 138 16.57 26.77 37.11
CA ILE A 138 16.07 27.23 35.81
C ILE A 138 15.28 26.09 35.15
N PRO A 139 13.96 26.18 34.99
CA PRO A 139 13.19 25.17 34.27
C PRO A 139 13.53 25.22 32.77
N VAL A 140 13.39 24.09 32.08
CA VAL A 140 13.65 24.01 30.64
C VAL A 140 12.56 24.75 29.86
N THR A 141 11.31 24.69 30.32
CA THR A 141 10.13 25.22 29.64
C THR A 141 9.24 26.02 30.60
N GLY A 142 8.16 26.62 30.07
CA GLY A 142 7.19 27.40 30.84
C GLY A 142 7.53 28.89 30.92
N GLN A 143 6.75 29.64 31.71
CA GLN A 143 6.83 31.11 31.77
C GLN A 143 8.18 31.64 32.25
N ASP A 144 8.86 30.90 33.13
CA ASP A 144 10.18 31.22 33.69
C ASP A 144 11.30 30.40 33.02
N GLY A 145 10.97 29.63 31.97
CA GLY A 145 11.95 28.86 31.21
C GLY A 145 12.86 29.77 30.40
N THR A 146 14.17 29.57 30.49
CA THR A 146 15.16 30.32 29.71
C THR A 146 16.23 29.36 29.20
N THR A 147 16.39 29.27 27.89
CA THR A 147 17.39 28.45 27.21
C THR A 147 18.80 28.97 27.52
N PRO A 148 19.70 28.16 28.10
CA PRO A 148 21.07 28.58 28.36
C PRO A 148 21.84 28.86 27.07
N GLU A 149 22.69 29.87 27.11
CA GLU A 149 23.64 30.18 26.06
C GLU A 149 25.06 29.86 26.56
N ILE A 150 25.75 28.94 25.87
CA ILE A 150 27.19 28.74 26.09
C ILE A 150 27.95 29.80 25.30
N GLY A 151 29.02 30.34 25.91
CA GLY A 151 29.92 31.33 25.34
C GLY A 151 31.39 31.05 25.69
N VAL A 152 32.27 31.84 25.08
CA VAL A 152 33.67 32.01 25.52
C VAL A 152 33.90 33.51 25.63
N ASP A 153 34.46 33.97 26.75
CA ASP A 153 34.74 35.39 26.95
C ASP A 153 36.03 35.86 26.27
N GLU A 154 36.30 37.17 26.32
CA GLU A 154 37.48 37.79 25.70
C GLU A 154 38.82 37.27 26.25
N GLU A 155 38.82 36.66 27.44
CA GLU A 155 40.01 36.10 28.09
C GLU A 155 40.18 34.59 27.84
N GLY A 156 39.26 33.97 27.09
CA GLY A 156 39.32 32.57 26.69
C GLY A 156 38.75 31.59 27.72
N TYR A 157 37.81 32.01 28.56
CA TYR A 157 37.13 31.15 29.53
C TYR A 157 35.71 30.81 29.11
N TRP A 158 35.25 29.61 29.46
CA TRP A 158 33.87 29.19 29.21
C TRP A 158 32.89 30.05 30.00
N THR A 159 31.82 30.47 29.35
CA THR A 159 30.69 31.15 30.00
C THR A 159 29.37 30.43 29.74
N VAL A 160 28.44 30.57 30.68
CA VAL A 160 27.04 30.17 30.52
C VAL A 160 26.18 31.36 30.90
N ASN A 161 25.31 31.79 30.00
CA ASN A 161 24.52 33.02 30.13
C ASN A 161 25.38 34.27 30.45
N GLY A 162 26.63 34.28 29.99
CA GLY A 162 27.60 35.35 30.24
C GLY A 162 28.44 35.20 31.52
N ASP A 163 28.08 34.29 32.42
CA ASP A 163 28.82 34.05 33.66
C ASP A 163 29.89 32.98 33.48
N ARG A 164 31.10 33.20 34.03
CA ARG A 164 32.20 32.25 33.94
C ARG A 164 31.90 30.94 34.66
N VAL A 165 32.13 29.83 33.96
CA VAL A 165 32.00 28.49 34.53
C VAL A 165 33.20 28.20 35.43
N GLN A 166 32.94 27.76 36.67
CA GLN A 166 33.99 27.43 37.63
C GLN A 166 34.13 25.92 37.86
N TRP A 167 35.38 25.46 37.93
CA TRP A 167 35.75 24.11 38.33
C TRP A 167 36.73 24.14 39.50
N ASN A 168 36.41 23.43 40.59
CA ASN A 168 37.20 23.41 41.83
C ASN A 168 37.58 24.83 42.35
N GLY A 169 36.69 25.81 42.17
CA GLY A 169 36.87 27.20 42.58
C GLY A 169 37.77 28.06 41.67
N LYS A 170 37.97 27.64 40.42
CA LYS A 170 38.72 28.41 39.40
C LYS A 170 37.94 28.48 38.09
N ASP A 171 38.10 29.58 37.35
CA ASP A 171 37.51 29.73 36.02
C ASP A 171 38.04 28.67 35.05
N LEU A 172 37.15 28.06 34.28
CA LEU A 172 37.44 26.95 33.37
C LEU A 172 37.88 27.48 31.99
N PRO A 173 39.14 27.27 31.57
CA PRO A 173 39.63 27.76 30.27
C PRO A 173 39.04 26.98 29.10
N ALA A 174 38.77 27.67 27.98
CA ALA A 174 38.32 27.05 26.75
C ALA A 174 39.50 26.48 25.94
N THR A 175 39.41 25.19 25.58
CA THR A 175 40.43 24.47 24.79
C THR A 175 39.82 23.84 23.54
N THR A 176 40.63 23.63 22.51
CA THR A 176 40.17 23.14 21.20
C THR A 176 39.94 21.63 21.10
N GLU A 177 40.27 20.86 22.14
CA GLU A 177 40.11 19.39 22.14
C GLU A 177 38.76 18.92 22.74
N GLY A 178 37.89 19.85 23.15
CA GLY A 178 36.79 19.54 24.07
C GLY A 178 35.37 19.45 23.51
N TYR A 179 35.17 19.38 22.19
CA TYR A 179 33.81 19.37 21.64
C TYR A 179 33.11 18.01 21.86
N THR A 180 31.92 18.04 22.46
CA THR A 180 31.03 16.88 22.55
C THR A 180 29.65 17.22 21.99
N TYR A 181 29.02 16.25 21.33
CA TYR A 181 27.63 16.38 20.90
C TYR A 181 26.74 16.13 22.11
N LEU A 182 25.66 16.90 22.25
CA LEU A 182 24.75 16.74 23.38
C LEU A 182 24.06 15.36 23.38
N PHE A 183 23.72 14.84 22.20
CA PHE A 183 23.08 13.55 22.02
C PHE A 183 24.09 12.50 21.54
N THR A 184 24.05 11.33 22.17
CA THR A 184 24.95 10.22 21.86
C THR A 184 24.25 9.09 21.11
N ASP A 185 23.00 8.79 21.48
CA ASP A 185 22.21 7.72 20.85
C ASP A 185 20.70 7.94 20.99
N VAL A 186 19.92 7.26 20.14
CA VAL A 186 18.46 7.16 20.25
C VAL A 186 18.03 5.72 20.03
N VAL A 187 17.36 5.14 21.02
CA VAL A 187 16.93 3.74 20.99
C VAL A 187 15.42 3.65 20.91
N ASP A 188 14.92 2.82 20.00
CA ASP A 188 13.51 2.44 19.95
C ASP A 188 13.20 1.35 20.99
N ASN A 189 12.36 1.67 21.97
CA ASN A 189 11.93 0.76 23.03
C ASN A 189 10.44 0.36 22.90
N GLY A 190 9.89 0.35 21.69
CA GLY A 190 8.51 -0.06 21.39
C GLY A 190 7.46 1.03 21.65
N ARG A 191 7.31 1.49 22.90
CA ARG A 191 6.37 2.59 23.26
C ARG A 191 7.01 3.97 23.28
N TYR A 192 8.33 4.03 23.47
CA TYR A 192 9.11 5.25 23.59
C TYR A 192 10.31 5.23 22.65
N TYR A 193 10.77 6.41 22.24
CA TYR A 193 12.17 6.62 21.86
C TYR A 193 12.91 7.12 23.10
N THR A 194 14.02 6.47 23.44
CA THR A 194 14.90 6.86 24.55
C THR A 194 16.11 7.59 23.96
N PHE A 195 16.24 8.87 24.28
CA PHE A 195 17.34 9.74 23.88
C PHE A 195 18.43 9.71 24.94
N TYR A 196 19.66 9.41 24.55
CA TYR A 196 20.81 9.39 25.44
C TYR A 196 21.61 10.68 25.30
N LEU A 197 21.87 11.33 26.43
CA LEU A 197 22.69 12.55 26.49
C LEU A 197 24.15 12.22 26.80
N ALA A 198 25.06 13.15 26.50
CA ALA A 198 26.50 12.97 26.69
C ALA A 198 26.93 12.84 28.16
N ASP A 199 26.13 13.32 29.10
CA ASP A 199 26.37 13.13 30.54
C ASP A 199 25.87 11.76 31.06
N GLY A 200 25.28 10.94 30.20
CA GLY A 200 24.70 9.63 30.53
C GLY A 200 23.25 9.67 31.01
N THR A 201 22.63 10.85 31.11
CA THR A 201 21.18 10.96 31.36
C THR A 201 20.37 10.55 30.14
N THR A 202 19.08 10.26 30.38
CA THR A 202 18.17 9.80 29.32
C THR A 202 16.83 10.54 29.37
N ILE A 203 16.20 10.65 28.20
CA ILE A 203 14.89 11.26 28.02
C ILE A 203 14.01 10.32 27.22
N ASP A 204 12.83 9.99 27.73
CA ASP A 204 11.87 9.13 27.04
C ASP A 204 10.75 9.98 26.41
N VAL A 205 10.51 9.79 25.11
CA VAL A 205 9.42 10.45 24.39
C VAL A 205 8.47 9.41 23.80
N VAL A 206 7.18 9.59 24.05
CA VAL A 206 6.12 8.67 23.60
C VAL A 206 6.05 8.63 22.07
N LYS A 207 5.91 7.42 21.53
CA LYS A 207 5.63 7.18 20.11
C LYS A 207 4.13 7.06 19.88
N ARG A 208 3.66 7.60 18.75
CA ARG A 208 2.30 7.34 18.26
C ARG A 208 2.28 5.97 17.59
N LEU A 209 1.50 5.05 18.14
CA LEU A 209 1.23 3.76 17.53
C LEU A 209 -0.15 3.83 16.87
N ASN A 210 -0.18 3.74 15.54
CA ASN A 210 -1.44 3.77 14.81
C ASN A 210 -2.19 2.45 15.05
N ALA A 211 -3.43 2.55 15.51
CA ALA A 211 -4.31 1.40 15.57
C ALA A 211 -4.72 0.97 14.16
N SER A 212 -4.94 -0.32 13.97
CA SER A 212 -5.50 -0.89 12.73
C SER A 212 -6.56 -1.94 13.05
N ILE A 213 -7.44 -2.18 12.09
CA ILE A 213 -8.44 -3.26 12.12
C ILE A 213 -8.65 -3.78 10.70
N GLU A 214 -8.74 -5.10 10.55
CA GLU A 214 -8.97 -5.79 9.27
C GLU A 214 -9.97 -6.93 9.50
N ILE A 215 -11.04 -7.00 8.71
CA ILE A 215 -12.06 -8.06 8.80
C ILE A 215 -11.74 -9.13 7.75
N ASP A 216 -11.65 -10.38 8.19
CA ASP A 216 -11.48 -11.56 7.35
C ASP A 216 -12.83 -11.96 6.75
N ALA A 217 -13.18 -11.30 5.63
CA ALA A 217 -14.43 -11.45 4.90
C ALA A 217 -14.26 -10.96 3.46
N GLU A 218 -15.13 -11.41 2.57
CA GLU A 218 -15.26 -10.82 1.23
C GLU A 218 -15.78 -9.38 1.32
N PRO A 219 -15.50 -8.52 0.31
CA PRO A 219 -16.04 -7.16 0.27
C PRO A 219 -17.58 -7.11 0.39
N THR A 220 -18.25 -8.13 -0.14
CA THR A 220 -19.70 -8.33 -0.03
C THR A 220 -20.03 -9.75 0.44
N GLU A 221 -20.80 -9.86 1.51
CA GLU A 221 -21.19 -11.13 2.13
C GLU A 221 -22.70 -11.38 2.04
N HIS A 222 -23.08 -12.47 1.38
CA HIS A 222 -24.48 -12.85 1.24
C HIS A 222 -24.97 -13.73 2.42
N PHE A 223 -26.22 -13.53 2.84
CA PHE A 223 -26.88 -14.29 3.90
C PHE A 223 -28.25 -14.83 3.46
N LYS A 224 -28.61 -16.03 3.92
CA LYS A 224 -30.04 -16.40 3.98
C LYS A 224 -30.73 -15.56 5.07
N PHE A 225 -32.01 -15.24 4.88
CA PHE A 225 -32.80 -14.59 5.94
C PHE A 225 -32.69 -15.35 7.28
N GLY A 226 -32.43 -14.60 8.36
CA GLY A 226 -32.22 -15.13 9.71
C GLY A 226 -30.90 -15.86 9.94
N GLN A 227 -30.04 -16.00 8.92
CA GLN A 227 -28.76 -16.68 9.05
C GLN A 227 -27.83 -15.91 9.99
N SER A 228 -27.10 -16.64 10.84
CA SER A 228 -26.03 -16.10 11.68
C SER A 228 -24.68 -16.60 11.19
N ARG A 229 -23.76 -15.68 10.94
CA ARG A 229 -22.36 -15.96 10.57
C ARG A 229 -21.40 -15.26 11.54
N ILE A 230 -20.19 -15.79 11.65
CA ILE A 230 -19.10 -15.21 12.46
C ILE A 230 -17.88 -15.06 11.56
N PHE A 231 -17.37 -13.84 11.49
CA PHE A 231 -16.13 -13.48 10.81
C PHE A 231 -15.04 -13.23 11.84
N GLN A 232 -13.79 -13.50 11.48
CA GLN A 232 -12.66 -13.05 12.28
C GLN A 232 -12.31 -11.61 11.89
N PHE A 233 -11.68 -10.88 12.79
CA PHE A 233 -10.97 -9.66 12.44
C PHE A 233 -9.69 -9.58 13.26
N THR A 234 -8.68 -8.90 12.76
CA THR A 234 -7.42 -8.64 13.47
C THR A 234 -7.32 -7.17 13.83
N THR A 235 -6.55 -6.86 14.87
CA THR A 235 -6.25 -5.48 15.25
C THR A 235 -4.78 -5.34 15.61
N GLU A 236 -4.19 -4.18 15.35
CA GLU A 236 -2.90 -3.79 15.92
C GLU A 236 -3.05 -2.50 16.74
N ASN A 237 -2.31 -2.39 17.84
CA ASN A 237 -2.28 -1.22 18.73
C ASN A 237 -3.65 -0.71 19.24
N ALA A 238 -4.70 -1.54 19.13
CA ALA A 238 -6.03 -1.27 19.61
C ALA A 238 -6.18 -1.69 21.08
N VAL A 239 -6.85 -0.85 21.87
CA VAL A 239 -7.04 -1.09 23.31
C VAL A 239 -8.48 -1.41 23.70
N ALA A 240 -9.46 -0.99 22.89
CA ALA A 240 -10.88 -1.30 23.10
C ALA A 240 -11.70 -1.13 21.80
N LEU A 241 -12.94 -1.60 21.81
CA LEU A 241 -13.93 -1.25 20.78
C LEU A 241 -14.38 0.19 20.98
N ALA A 242 -14.53 0.93 19.89
CA ALA A 242 -15.09 2.27 19.88
C ALA A 242 -16.63 2.22 19.78
N GLY A 243 -17.27 1.67 20.80
CA GLY A 243 -18.73 1.47 20.84
C GLY A 243 -19.18 0.11 20.30
N ALA A 244 -20.49 -0.03 20.10
CA ALA A 244 -21.08 -1.24 19.53
C ALA A 244 -20.84 -1.27 18.01
N ALA A 245 -20.56 -2.45 17.46
CA ALA A 245 -20.58 -2.66 16.03
C ALA A 245 -21.97 -2.34 15.47
N THR A 246 -22.02 -1.73 14.30
CA THR A 246 -23.25 -1.27 13.66
C THR A 246 -23.53 -2.06 12.39
N GLY A 247 -24.78 -2.16 12.00
CA GLY A 247 -25.20 -2.78 10.76
C GLY A 247 -26.41 -2.07 10.15
N PRO A 248 -26.86 -2.53 8.97
CA PRO A 248 -28.08 -2.05 8.34
C PRO A 248 -29.31 -2.28 9.23
N MET A 249 -30.41 -1.58 8.91
CA MET A 249 -31.66 -1.72 9.65
C MET A 249 -32.10 -3.18 9.74
N ASP A 250 -32.56 -3.60 10.93
CA ASP A 250 -33.02 -4.97 11.26
C ASP A 250 -31.94 -6.07 11.25
N TRP A 251 -30.69 -5.77 10.91
CA TRP A 251 -29.56 -6.66 11.13
C TRP A 251 -29.09 -6.61 12.58
N THR A 252 -28.72 -7.77 13.14
CA THR A 252 -28.09 -7.81 14.47
C THR A 252 -26.60 -8.02 14.32
N VAL A 253 -25.81 -7.07 14.83
CA VAL A 253 -24.34 -7.10 14.78
C VAL A 253 -23.76 -7.04 16.18
N SER A 254 -22.73 -7.84 16.44
CA SER A 254 -21.95 -7.76 17.67
C SER A 254 -20.49 -8.08 17.40
N ALA A 255 -19.58 -7.33 18.01
CA ALA A 255 -18.15 -7.55 17.91
C ALA A 255 -17.52 -7.70 19.29
N SER A 256 -16.42 -8.47 19.37
CA SER A 256 -15.57 -8.58 20.55
C SER A 256 -14.16 -8.96 20.11
N PHE A 257 -13.13 -8.50 20.81
CA PHE A 257 -11.77 -8.97 20.58
C PHE A 257 -11.02 -9.15 21.89
N LYS A 258 -9.94 -9.92 21.82
CA LYS A 258 -8.97 -10.09 22.90
C LYS A 258 -7.58 -10.09 22.29
N ASP A 259 -6.67 -9.36 22.90
CA ASP A 259 -5.33 -9.14 22.38
C ASP A 259 -5.44 -8.53 20.96
N ASN A 260 -5.02 -9.24 19.93
CA ASN A 260 -5.11 -8.79 18.53
C ASN A 260 -6.16 -9.55 17.70
N ALA A 261 -6.93 -10.46 18.31
CA ALA A 261 -7.86 -11.34 17.60
C ALA A 261 -9.32 -11.04 17.98
N GLY A 262 -10.12 -10.75 16.96
CA GLY A 262 -11.50 -10.33 17.05
C GLY A 262 -12.49 -11.27 16.37
N ARG A 263 -13.74 -11.18 16.82
CA ARG A 263 -14.89 -11.90 16.27
C ARG A 263 -16.01 -10.92 16.00
N LEU A 264 -16.50 -10.92 14.76
CA LEU A 264 -17.66 -10.17 14.30
C LEU A 264 -18.79 -11.14 14.01
N ARG A 265 -19.86 -11.10 14.81
CA ARG A 265 -21.07 -11.89 14.58
C ARG A 265 -22.12 -11.02 13.91
N ILE A 266 -22.67 -11.53 12.82
CA ILE A 266 -23.71 -10.88 12.01
C ILE A 266 -24.89 -11.83 11.91
N ILE A 267 -26.10 -11.31 12.10
CA ILE A 267 -27.35 -12.03 11.92
C ILE A 267 -28.20 -11.25 10.93
N ALA A 268 -28.53 -11.88 9.83
CA ALA A 268 -29.44 -11.34 8.83
C ALA A 268 -30.87 -11.22 9.38
N PRO A 269 -31.65 -10.24 8.92
CA PRO A 269 -33.04 -10.06 9.30
C PRO A 269 -33.89 -11.27 8.90
N ALA A 270 -35.05 -11.43 9.54
CA ALA A 270 -36.04 -12.39 9.10
C ALA A 270 -36.63 -11.97 7.74
N ALA A 271 -37.15 -12.93 6.98
CA ALA A 271 -37.70 -12.66 5.65
C ALA A 271 -38.87 -11.67 5.73
N ASP A 272 -38.78 -10.57 4.98
CA ASP A 272 -39.82 -9.54 4.87
C ASP A 272 -40.31 -9.33 3.42
N GLY A 273 -39.78 -10.11 2.49
CA GLY A 273 -40.15 -10.10 1.07
C GLY A 273 -39.25 -9.23 0.18
N TRP A 274 -38.24 -8.55 0.74
CA TRP A 274 -37.28 -7.74 0.00
C TRP A 274 -35.85 -8.16 0.33
N GLU A 275 -34.93 -8.00 -0.64
CA GLU A 275 -33.51 -8.12 -0.32
C GLU A 275 -33.12 -6.93 0.57
N LEU A 276 -32.58 -7.24 1.76
CA LEU A 276 -32.08 -6.24 2.68
C LEU A 276 -30.55 -6.23 2.62
N GLU A 277 -29.99 -5.05 2.41
CA GLU A 277 -28.56 -4.85 2.22
C GLU A 277 -28.03 -3.63 2.97
N GLY A 278 -26.71 -3.56 3.12
CA GLY A 278 -26.03 -2.37 3.63
C GLY A 278 -24.68 -2.68 4.26
N THR A 279 -24.17 -1.72 5.02
CA THR A 279 -22.81 -1.80 5.56
C THR A 279 -22.80 -2.20 7.04
N VAL A 280 -21.99 -3.20 7.36
CA VAL A 280 -21.63 -3.56 8.73
C VAL A 280 -20.29 -2.93 9.06
N THR A 281 -20.17 -2.35 10.25
CA THR A 281 -19.00 -1.56 10.66
C THR A 281 -18.53 -1.93 12.05
N VAL A 282 -17.21 -2.08 12.20
CA VAL A 282 -16.53 -2.29 13.48
C VAL A 282 -15.47 -1.21 13.64
N SER A 283 -15.50 -0.52 14.79
CA SER A 283 -14.52 0.51 15.12
C SER A 283 -13.75 0.13 16.40
N VAL A 284 -12.45 0.41 16.41
CA VAL A 284 -11.57 0.23 17.57
C VAL A 284 -10.87 1.53 17.93
N VAL A 285 -10.51 1.68 19.20
CA VAL A 285 -9.76 2.82 19.71
C VAL A 285 -8.32 2.41 20.01
N GLY A 286 -7.35 3.20 19.54
CA GLY A 286 -5.94 3.04 19.85
C GLY A 286 -5.58 3.55 21.24
N SER A 287 -4.36 3.24 21.70
CA SER A 287 -3.87 3.75 23.00
C SER A 287 -3.72 5.28 23.05
N ASP A 288 -3.68 5.93 21.89
CA ASP A 288 -3.66 7.40 21.73
C ASP A 288 -5.06 8.02 21.71
N GLY A 289 -6.13 7.21 21.79
CA GLY A 289 -7.52 7.65 21.70
C GLY A 289 -8.04 7.80 20.27
N ALA A 290 -7.23 7.54 19.24
CA ALA A 290 -7.69 7.60 17.85
C ALA A 290 -8.63 6.42 17.53
N VAL A 291 -9.66 6.69 16.73
CA VAL A 291 -10.63 5.67 16.31
C VAL A 291 -10.37 5.29 14.86
N VAL A 292 -10.28 3.98 14.60
CA VAL A 292 -10.15 3.39 13.26
C VAL A 292 -11.26 2.38 13.03
N THR A 293 -11.63 2.18 11.76
CA THR A 293 -12.85 1.49 11.38
C THR A 293 -12.63 0.56 10.20
N ALA A 294 -13.20 -0.64 10.26
CA ALA A 294 -13.35 -1.56 9.14
C ALA A 294 -14.84 -1.82 8.85
N SER A 295 -15.16 -2.08 7.58
CA SER A 295 -16.53 -2.28 7.12
C SER A 295 -16.60 -3.40 6.09
N ILE A 296 -17.74 -4.10 6.05
CA ILE A 296 -18.09 -5.06 5.01
C ILE A 296 -19.51 -4.76 4.50
N TYR A 297 -19.78 -5.04 3.23
CA TYR A 297 -21.13 -4.97 2.70
C TYR A 297 -21.85 -6.30 2.91
N VAL A 298 -23.12 -6.28 3.30
CA VAL A 298 -23.92 -7.49 3.51
C VAL A 298 -25.22 -7.43 2.74
N THR A 299 -25.66 -8.57 2.23
CA THR A 299 -26.96 -8.73 1.55
C THR A 299 -27.70 -9.93 2.13
N SER A 300 -29.03 -9.94 2.05
CA SER A 300 -29.84 -11.08 2.48
C SER A 300 -30.98 -11.39 1.53
N SER A 301 -31.22 -12.69 1.31
CA SER A 301 -32.31 -13.18 0.46
C SER A 301 -32.87 -14.53 0.96
N SER A 302 -33.87 -15.06 0.26
CA SER A 302 -34.49 -16.35 0.58
C SER A 302 -33.71 -17.56 0.06
N TYR A 303 -32.64 -17.34 -0.70
CA TYR A 303 -31.81 -18.37 -1.31
C TYR A 303 -30.35 -18.22 -0.89
N GLU A 304 -29.54 -19.24 -1.12
CA GLU A 304 -28.09 -19.16 -1.06
C GLU A 304 -27.57 -18.89 -2.46
N LEU A 305 -26.65 -17.95 -2.60
CA LEU A 305 -25.88 -17.80 -3.83
C LEU A 305 -24.65 -18.67 -3.74
N ARG A 306 -24.44 -19.51 -4.77
CA ARG A 306 -23.20 -20.22 -5.00
C ARG A 306 -22.58 -19.72 -6.28
N TYR A 307 -21.27 -19.53 -6.25
CA TYR A 307 -20.52 -18.93 -7.34
C TYR A 307 -19.65 -19.98 -8.00
N LEU A 308 -19.70 -20.03 -9.33
CA LEU A 308 -18.72 -20.72 -10.14
C LEU A 308 -17.58 -19.75 -10.39
N THR A 309 -16.48 -19.99 -9.67
CA THR A 309 -15.19 -19.33 -9.82
C THR A 309 -14.23 -20.32 -10.50
N PHE A 310 -13.21 -19.78 -11.18
CA PHE A 310 -12.22 -20.60 -11.88
C PHE A 310 -10.88 -20.68 -11.13
N GLU A 311 -10.87 -20.40 -9.83
CA GLU A 311 -9.66 -20.44 -9.00
C GLU A 311 -9.31 -21.86 -8.54
N ASP A 312 -8.03 -22.22 -8.60
CA ASP A 312 -7.56 -23.60 -8.42
C ASP A 312 -7.96 -24.19 -7.05
N GLU A 313 -8.09 -23.34 -6.03
CA GLU A 313 -8.56 -23.68 -4.68
C GLU A 313 -10.02 -24.15 -4.66
N ASP A 314 -10.83 -23.66 -5.58
CA ASP A 314 -12.26 -23.94 -5.67
C ASP A 314 -12.55 -25.16 -6.53
N TYR A 315 -11.59 -25.61 -7.35
CA TYR A 315 -11.75 -26.73 -8.27
C TYR A 315 -12.27 -28.01 -7.58
N LYS A 316 -13.43 -28.50 -8.05
CA LYS A 316 -14.08 -29.73 -7.54
C LYS A 316 -13.91 -30.95 -8.45
N GLY A 317 -13.20 -30.79 -9.57
CA GLY A 317 -13.53 -31.47 -10.81
C GLY A 317 -13.38 -32.98 -10.88
N THR A 318 -13.76 -33.51 -12.05
CA THR A 318 -13.69 -34.90 -12.47
C THR A 318 -12.91 -35.00 -13.81
N GLN A 319 -12.55 -36.22 -14.25
CA GLN A 319 -11.83 -36.50 -15.51
C GLN A 319 -10.32 -36.22 -15.58
N GLY A 320 -9.59 -36.30 -14.47
CA GLY A 320 -8.12 -36.41 -14.47
C GLY A 320 -7.34 -35.10 -14.50
N ALA A 321 -8.02 -33.95 -14.54
CA ALA A 321 -7.47 -32.64 -14.19
C ALA A 321 -7.51 -32.43 -12.67
N ASN A 322 -6.52 -31.72 -12.14
CA ASN A 322 -6.39 -31.46 -10.70
C ASN A 322 -6.75 -30.01 -10.31
N TYR A 323 -6.78 -29.10 -11.28
CA TYR A 323 -6.90 -27.65 -11.09
C TYR A 323 -7.59 -27.01 -12.30
N TRP A 324 -8.24 -25.85 -12.13
CA TRP A 324 -8.80 -25.10 -13.27
C TRP A 324 -7.71 -24.65 -14.24
N SER A 325 -6.57 -24.22 -13.73
CA SER A 325 -5.41 -23.83 -14.52
C SER A 325 -4.88 -24.96 -15.42
N SER A 326 -5.15 -26.23 -15.08
CA SER A 326 -4.77 -27.37 -15.92
C SER A 326 -5.66 -27.56 -17.15
N LEU A 327 -6.77 -26.83 -17.24
CA LEU A 327 -7.67 -26.79 -18.39
C LEU A 327 -7.37 -25.61 -19.34
N ILE A 328 -6.36 -24.79 -19.03
CA ILE A 328 -5.94 -23.67 -19.87
C ILE A 328 -4.97 -24.19 -20.93
N ASP A 329 -5.33 -23.98 -22.19
CA ASP A 329 -4.57 -24.53 -23.30
C ASP A 329 -3.33 -23.71 -23.64
N THR A 330 -2.33 -24.35 -24.23
CA THR A 330 -1.10 -23.71 -24.66
C THR A 330 -0.55 -24.38 -25.92
N PRO A 331 -0.37 -23.65 -27.03
CA PRO A 331 -0.76 -22.25 -27.26
C PRO A 331 -2.29 -22.04 -27.23
N GLN A 332 -2.75 -20.78 -27.09
CA GLN A 332 -4.18 -20.44 -27.03
C GLN A 332 -4.98 -20.97 -28.23
N TYR A 333 -4.44 -20.80 -29.44
CA TYR A 333 -4.97 -21.36 -30.68
C TYR A 333 -4.16 -22.57 -31.13
N GLY A 334 -4.85 -23.64 -31.54
CA GLY A 334 -4.24 -24.88 -31.99
C GLY A 334 -3.60 -25.72 -30.87
N GLY A 335 -3.78 -25.35 -29.61
CA GLY A 335 -3.32 -26.12 -28.47
C GLY A 335 -4.05 -27.48 -28.33
N PRO A 336 -3.41 -28.46 -27.69
CA PRO A 336 -3.91 -29.82 -27.65
C PRO A 336 -5.17 -30.01 -26.78
N LEU A 337 -5.48 -29.09 -25.86
CA LEU A 337 -6.68 -29.21 -25.02
C LEU A 337 -7.94 -28.79 -25.78
N LEU A 338 -7.87 -27.66 -26.50
CA LEU A 338 -9.00 -27.11 -27.25
C LEU A 338 -9.11 -27.68 -28.67
N TYR A 339 -8.01 -28.25 -29.18
CA TYR A 339 -7.91 -28.86 -30.51
C TYR A 339 -7.31 -30.27 -30.45
N PRO A 340 -7.97 -31.21 -29.74
CA PRO A 340 -7.42 -32.55 -29.54
C PRO A 340 -7.26 -33.31 -30.85
N SER A 341 -6.17 -34.09 -30.95
CA SER A 341 -5.92 -35.04 -32.04
C SER A 341 -6.61 -36.40 -31.84
N SER A 342 -7.31 -36.56 -30.72
CA SER A 342 -8.04 -37.77 -30.30
C SER A 342 -9.46 -37.41 -29.87
N GLY A 343 -10.33 -38.40 -29.63
CA GLY A 343 -11.72 -38.18 -29.22
C GLY A 343 -11.94 -37.72 -27.78
N ASN A 344 -10.92 -37.19 -27.10
CA ASN A 344 -11.07 -36.62 -25.76
C ASN A 344 -11.74 -35.25 -25.88
N VAL A 345 -12.96 -35.13 -25.38
CA VAL A 345 -13.76 -33.91 -25.49
C VAL A 345 -13.43 -32.94 -24.35
N TYR A 346 -13.16 -31.67 -24.66
CA TYR A 346 -13.00 -30.63 -23.64
C TYR A 346 -14.32 -30.37 -22.92
N ASN A 347 -14.31 -30.53 -21.60
CA ASN A 347 -15.48 -30.37 -20.73
C ASN A 347 -15.03 -30.09 -19.29
N TRP A 348 -15.94 -29.55 -18.49
CA TRP A 348 -15.75 -29.36 -17.05
C TRP A 348 -17.10 -29.38 -16.33
N TYR A 349 -17.07 -29.63 -15.02
CA TYR A 349 -18.26 -29.73 -14.17
C TYR A 349 -17.93 -29.30 -12.75
N ASP A 350 -18.65 -28.27 -12.26
CA ASP A 350 -18.54 -27.73 -10.92
C ASP A 350 -19.39 -28.52 -9.91
N GLN A 351 -19.01 -29.78 -9.72
CA GLN A 351 -19.74 -30.74 -8.90
C GLN A 351 -19.76 -30.35 -7.42
N GLY A 352 -20.94 -30.38 -6.80
CA GLY A 352 -21.10 -30.13 -5.37
C GLY A 352 -21.07 -28.66 -4.97
N ASN A 353 -20.91 -27.74 -5.93
CA ASN A 353 -21.01 -26.30 -5.73
C ASN A 353 -22.21 -25.74 -6.53
N THR A 354 -22.01 -25.22 -7.75
CA THR A 354 -23.09 -24.68 -8.59
C THR A 354 -23.83 -25.73 -9.41
N GLU A 355 -23.23 -26.91 -9.57
CA GLU A 355 -23.70 -28.01 -10.43
C GLU A 355 -23.71 -27.68 -11.94
N ILE A 356 -23.11 -26.55 -12.34
CA ILE A 356 -22.96 -26.17 -13.73
C ILE A 356 -21.90 -27.03 -14.42
N ALA A 357 -22.22 -27.51 -15.61
CA ALA A 357 -21.32 -28.21 -16.49
C ALA A 357 -21.36 -27.63 -17.90
N HIS A 358 -20.29 -27.94 -18.64
CA HIS A 358 -20.10 -27.55 -20.01
C HIS A 358 -19.34 -28.63 -20.79
N GLN A 359 -19.59 -28.72 -22.09
CA GLN A 359 -18.86 -29.50 -23.07
C GLN A 359 -18.89 -28.79 -24.43
N PHE A 360 -17.78 -28.80 -25.17
CA PHE A 360 -17.74 -28.27 -26.55
C PHE A 360 -18.78 -28.94 -27.44
N ALA A 361 -19.56 -28.13 -28.18
CA ALA A 361 -20.53 -28.72 -29.09
C ALA A 361 -19.85 -29.49 -30.21
N ASP A 362 -20.60 -30.49 -30.65
CA ASP A 362 -20.26 -31.30 -31.79
C ASP A 362 -20.86 -30.72 -33.08
N GLU A 363 -20.37 -29.58 -33.55
CA GLU A 363 -20.88 -29.00 -34.81
C GLU A 363 -20.46 -29.83 -36.03
N TRP A 364 -19.23 -30.37 -36.03
CA TRP A 364 -18.64 -31.07 -37.18
C TRP A 364 -18.06 -32.46 -36.89
N GLY A 365 -18.38 -33.09 -35.76
CA GLY A 365 -17.91 -34.44 -35.42
C GLY A 365 -16.56 -34.49 -34.72
N ASP A 366 -15.97 -33.34 -34.34
CA ASP A 366 -14.59 -33.26 -33.85
C ASP A 366 -14.39 -32.58 -32.49
N HIS A 367 -15.47 -32.01 -31.90
CA HIS A 367 -15.47 -31.39 -30.57
C HIS A 367 -14.29 -30.43 -30.32
N LYS A 368 -13.96 -29.59 -31.30
CA LYS A 368 -12.92 -28.56 -31.14
C LYS A 368 -13.53 -27.21 -30.85
N TYR A 369 -12.73 -26.33 -30.27
CA TYR A 369 -13.21 -25.01 -29.84
C TYR A 369 -13.77 -24.17 -30.99
N TRP A 370 -13.34 -24.37 -32.24
CA TRP A 370 -13.95 -23.70 -33.40
C TRP A 370 -15.43 -24.05 -33.65
N GLY A 371 -15.96 -25.08 -32.98
CA GLY A 371 -17.38 -25.43 -33.00
C GLY A 371 -18.19 -24.68 -31.94
N GLY A 372 -17.50 -23.95 -31.05
CA GLY A 372 -18.07 -23.27 -29.90
C GLY A 372 -17.77 -23.97 -28.58
N GLY A 373 -17.70 -23.17 -27.52
CA GLY A 373 -17.80 -23.64 -26.15
C GLY A 373 -17.32 -22.62 -25.13
N GLU A 374 -17.07 -23.12 -23.92
CA GLU A 374 -16.58 -22.40 -22.76
C GLU A 374 -15.17 -22.90 -22.39
N ALA A 375 -14.14 -22.11 -22.69
CA ALA A 375 -12.74 -22.45 -22.47
C ALA A 375 -12.14 -21.65 -21.31
N ILE A 376 -11.47 -22.32 -20.38
CA ILE A 376 -10.81 -21.66 -19.24
C ILE A 376 -9.55 -20.93 -19.73
N SER A 377 -9.32 -19.73 -19.19
CA SER A 377 -8.20 -18.87 -19.56
C SER A 377 -7.68 -18.06 -18.37
N ASN A 378 -6.44 -17.59 -18.50
CA ASN A 378 -5.85 -16.54 -17.68
C ASN A 378 -5.01 -15.56 -18.51
N TYR A 379 -5.22 -15.55 -19.83
CA TYR A 379 -4.44 -14.75 -20.74
C TYR A 379 -4.87 -13.28 -20.71
N VAL A 380 -3.90 -12.40 -20.48
CA VAL A 380 -4.10 -10.94 -20.54
C VAL A 380 -3.24 -10.37 -21.67
N GLU A 381 -3.86 -9.69 -22.62
CA GLU A 381 -3.19 -9.02 -23.74
C GLU A 381 -3.68 -7.57 -23.86
N GLN A 382 -2.82 -6.63 -23.44
CA GLN A 382 -3.12 -5.19 -23.42
C GLN A 382 -2.65 -4.46 -24.67
N ASN A 383 -1.95 -5.13 -25.58
CA ASN A 383 -1.73 -4.61 -26.92
C ASN A 383 -2.91 -5.02 -27.82
N ILE A 384 -3.81 -4.07 -28.08
CA ILE A 384 -5.01 -4.31 -28.90
C ILE A 384 -4.68 -4.86 -30.29
N ASP A 385 -3.54 -4.47 -30.88
CA ASP A 385 -3.12 -4.92 -32.21
C ASP A 385 -2.83 -6.43 -32.28
N ASN A 386 -2.58 -7.07 -31.13
CA ASN A 386 -2.42 -8.52 -31.04
C ASN A 386 -3.77 -9.26 -31.08
N GLY A 387 -4.89 -8.57 -30.92
CA GLY A 387 -6.25 -9.12 -30.90
C GLY A 387 -6.64 -9.82 -32.20
N THR A 388 -6.29 -11.09 -32.32
CA THR A 388 -6.55 -11.96 -33.47
C THR A 388 -6.99 -13.33 -32.97
N PHE A 389 -7.38 -14.23 -33.85
CA PHE A 389 -7.75 -15.60 -33.47
C PHE A 389 -6.60 -16.36 -32.77
N GLU A 390 -5.34 -15.97 -32.97
CA GLU A 390 -4.19 -16.55 -32.25
C GLU A 390 -4.20 -16.20 -30.75
N TYR A 391 -4.90 -15.13 -30.36
CA TYR A 391 -5.10 -14.65 -28.98
C TYR A 391 -6.56 -14.81 -28.54
N GLN A 392 -7.25 -15.84 -29.05
CA GLN A 392 -8.69 -16.07 -28.83
C GLN A 392 -9.10 -16.27 -27.36
N LEU A 393 -8.18 -16.53 -26.44
CA LEU A 393 -8.47 -16.71 -25.02
C LEU A 393 -8.11 -15.47 -24.19
N ALA A 394 -7.57 -14.40 -24.80
CA ALA A 394 -7.08 -13.25 -24.08
C ALA A 394 -8.15 -12.16 -23.89
N ILE A 395 -8.09 -11.49 -22.75
CA ILE A 395 -8.84 -10.26 -22.46
C ILE A 395 -7.90 -9.06 -22.32
N TYR A 396 -8.47 -7.86 -22.49
CA TYR A 396 -7.73 -6.61 -22.38
C TYR A 396 -7.56 -6.15 -20.92
N TYR A 397 -8.53 -6.48 -20.07
CA TYR A 397 -8.54 -6.07 -18.66
C TYR A 397 -7.34 -6.63 -17.88
N ARG A 398 -6.76 -5.79 -17.02
CA ARG A 398 -5.77 -6.19 -16.02
C ARG A 398 -6.12 -5.53 -14.69
N HIS A 399 -6.32 -6.33 -13.65
CA HIS A 399 -6.54 -5.84 -12.31
C HIS A 399 -5.30 -5.09 -11.79
N PRO A 400 -5.43 -3.84 -11.30
CA PRO A 400 -4.29 -2.98 -10.99
C PRO A 400 -3.43 -3.49 -9.81
N GLU A 401 -4.02 -4.22 -8.87
CA GLU A 401 -3.30 -4.67 -7.67
C GLU A 401 -2.67 -6.05 -7.84
N THR A 402 -3.43 -7.00 -8.40
CA THR A 402 -2.99 -8.40 -8.55
C THR A 402 -2.28 -8.65 -9.88
N GLY A 403 -2.53 -7.81 -10.89
CA GLY A 403 -2.02 -7.99 -12.24
C GLY A 403 -2.70 -9.09 -13.04
N PHE A 404 -3.72 -9.76 -12.49
CA PHE A 404 -4.48 -10.82 -13.15
C PHE A 404 -5.64 -10.28 -14.00
N GLY A 405 -6.24 -11.14 -14.82
CA GLY A 405 -7.32 -10.76 -15.74
C GLY A 405 -8.74 -11.02 -15.21
N GLY A 406 -8.92 -11.93 -14.27
CA GLY A 406 -10.26 -12.30 -13.79
C GLY A 406 -10.94 -11.20 -12.96
N HIS A 407 -12.22 -11.38 -12.71
CA HIS A 407 -13.03 -10.42 -11.97
C HIS A 407 -12.59 -10.31 -10.51
N ASN A 408 -12.68 -9.12 -9.91
CA ASN A 408 -12.15 -8.83 -8.56
C ASN A 408 -10.67 -9.22 -8.34
N GLY A 409 -9.89 -9.31 -9.43
CA GLY A 409 -8.47 -9.66 -9.36
C GLY A 409 -8.19 -11.15 -9.27
N SER A 410 -9.18 -12.02 -9.53
CA SER A 410 -9.02 -13.47 -9.69
C SER A 410 -8.08 -13.81 -10.85
N ARG A 411 -7.47 -15.00 -10.80
CA ARG A 411 -6.46 -15.41 -11.78
C ARG A 411 -7.08 -15.84 -13.09
N ASN A 412 -8.07 -16.74 -13.01
CA ASN A 412 -8.64 -17.43 -14.15
C ASN A 412 -10.06 -16.93 -14.42
N PHE A 413 -10.51 -17.08 -15.65
CA PHE A 413 -11.85 -16.75 -16.13
C PHE A 413 -12.23 -17.71 -17.27
N CYS A 414 -13.44 -17.59 -17.78
CA CYS A 414 -13.89 -18.39 -18.92
C CYS A 414 -14.06 -17.54 -20.17
N VAL A 415 -13.75 -18.09 -21.34
CA VAL A 415 -13.98 -17.49 -22.65
C VAL A 415 -15.01 -18.33 -23.39
N HIS A 416 -16.10 -17.67 -23.75
CA HIS A 416 -17.14 -18.20 -24.61
C HIS A 416 -16.77 -17.99 -26.08
N TYR A 417 -17.05 -18.98 -26.90
CA TYR A 417 -17.20 -18.82 -28.35
C TYR A 417 -18.50 -19.45 -28.82
N GLY A 418 -19.28 -18.69 -29.59
CA GLY A 418 -20.54 -19.19 -30.12
C GLY A 418 -21.40 -18.10 -30.76
N TYR A 419 -21.88 -18.37 -31.97
CA TYR A 419 -22.94 -17.59 -32.58
C TYR A 419 -23.83 -18.44 -33.48
N ARG A 420 -25.05 -17.99 -33.67
CA ARG A 420 -26.02 -18.49 -34.63
C ARG A 420 -26.70 -17.30 -35.30
N ASP A 421 -26.63 -17.29 -36.62
CA ASP A 421 -27.32 -16.32 -37.47
C ASP A 421 -28.21 -17.03 -38.51
N ASN A 422 -28.88 -16.23 -39.34
CA ASN A 422 -29.78 -16.74 -40.38
C ASN A 422 -29.11 -16.78 -41.77
N SER A 423 -27.77 -16.68 -41.84
CA SER A 423 -27.04 -16.63 -43.12
C SER A 423 -26.99 -17.98 -43.83
N GLY A 424 -27.09 -19.07 -43.07
CA GLY A 424 -26.86 -20.44 -43.54
C GLY A 424 -25.39 -20.83 -43.67
N TYR A 425 -24.45 -19.94 -43.34
CA TYR A 425 -23.01 -20.21 -43.29
C TYR A 425 -22.48 -20.39 -41.87
N GLY A 426 -23.20 -19.89 -40.86
CA GLY A 426 -22.88 -20.07 -39.44
C GLY A 426 -23.19 -21.48 -38.93
N GLY A 427 -22.68 -21.78 -37.73
CA GLY A 427 -22.99 -23.01 -37.01
C GLY A 427 -24.49 -23.12 -36.68
N THR A 428 -24.97 -24.36 -36.59
CA THR A 428 -26.38 -24.67 -36.31
C THR A 428 -26.66 -24.83 -34.82
N LYS A 429 -25.63 -25.14 -34.01
CA LYS A 429 -25.73 -25.32 -32.57
C LYS A 429 -25.18 -24.12 -31.81
N LEU A 430 -25.92 -23.68 -30.78
CA LEU A 430 -25.39 -22.77 -29.76
C LEU A 430 -24.82 -23.60 -28.61
N GLN A 431 -23.84 -23.01 -27.93
CA GLN A 431 -23.19 -23.63 -26.79
C GLN A 431 -24.00 -23.38 -25.55
N ALA A 432 -24.05 -24.39 -24.69
CA ALA A 432 -24.81 -24.33 -23.46
C ALA A 432 -23.96 -24.66 -22.24
N ILE A 433 -24.30 -23.99 -21.16
CA ILE A 433 -24.04 -24.47 -19.80
C ILE A 433 -25.32 -25.10 -19.26
N TRP A 434 -25.20 -26.15 -18.44
CA TRP A 434 -26.38 -26.84 -17.88
C TRP A 434 -26.15 -27.34 -16.46
N PHE A 435 -27.24 -27.58 -15.74
CA PHE A 435 -27.21 -28.26 -14.44
C PHE A 435 -27.06 -29.77 -14.63
N ASN A 436 -25.87 -30.31 -14.34
CA ASN A 436 -25.57 -31.72 -14.59
C ASN A 436 -26.26 -32.68 -13.61
N ASP A 437 -26.75 -32.16 -12.49
CA ASP A 437 -27.55 -32.92 -11.52
C ASP A 437 -29.03 -33.04 -11.91
N GLY A 438 -29.43 -32.43 -13.04
CA GLY A 438 -30.79 -32.48 -13.60
C GLY A 438 -31.80 -31.61 -12.85
N VAL A 439 -31.36 -30.73 -11.95
CA VAL A 439 -32.25 -29.84 -11.19
C VAL A 439 -32.19 -28.44 -11.78
N ALA A 440 -33.30 -27.98 -12.33
CA ALA A 440 -33.42 -26.61 -12.85
C ALA A 440 -33.36 -25.58 -11.72
N ARG A 441 -32.50 -24.57 -11.87
CA ARG A 441 -32.30 -23.48 -10.89
C ARG A 441 -32.27 -22.12 -11.58
N VAL A 442 -32.32 -21.06 -10.78
CA VAL A 442 -32.12 -19.70 -11.28
C VAL A 442 -30.62 -19.43 -11.35
N VAL A 443 -30.14 -19.11 -12.55
CA VAL A 443 -28.83 -18.45 -12.72
C VAL A 443 -29.06 -16.98 -12.47
N ASP A 444 -28.47 -16.44 -11.40
CA ASP A 444 -28.74 -15.08 -10.93
C ASP A 444 -28.08 -14.04 -11.84
N HIS A 445 -26.77 -14.17 -12.02
CA HIS A 445 -25.97 -13.28 -12.84
C HIS A 445 -24.63 -13.91 -13.20
N MET A 446 -23.88 -13.23 -14.06
CA MET A 446 -22.46 -13.41 -14.27
C MET A 446 -21.81 -12.07 -14.55
N TYR A 447 -20.48 -12.01 -14.51
CA TYR A 447 -19.73 -10.84 -14.98
C TYR A 447 -19.19 -11.13 -16.37
N VAL A 448 -19.29 -10.16 -17.28
CA VAL A 448 -18.85 -10.30 -18.68
C VAL A 448 -17.90 -9.19 -19.08
N THR A 449 -16.99 -9.50 -20.01
CA THR A 449 -16.10 -8.53 -20.65
C THR A 449 -15.72 -8.94 -22.07
N ALA A 450 -15.29 -7.99 -22.90
CA ALA A 450 -14.85 -8.27 -24.26
C ALA A 450 -13.47 -8.93 -24.28
N THR A 451 -13.29 -9.91 -25.17
CA THR A 451 -11.95 -10.44 -25.48
C THR A 451 -11.12 -9.40 -26.21
N THR A 452 -9.78 -9.50 -26.14
CA THR A 452 -8.89 -8.62 -26.91
C THR A 452 -9.13 -8.77 -28.42
N TYR A 453 -9.51 -9.98 -28.88
CA TYR A 453 -9.85 -10.22 -30.28
C TYR A 453 -11.12 -9.46 -30.70
N LEU A 454 -12.21 -9.59 -29.94
CA LEU A 454 -13.43 -8.83 -30.20
C LEU A 454 -13.16 -7.31 -30.15
N LEU A 455 -12.46 -6.84 -29.12
CA LEU A 455 -12.11 -5.44 -28.94
C LEU A 455 -11.36 -4.88 -30.15
N ASN A 456 -10.35 -5.58 -30.66
CA ASN A 456 -9.59 -5.15 -31.83
C ASN A 456 -10.47 -5.02 -33.07
N CYS A 457 -11.32 -6.02 -33.34
CA CYS A 457 -12.19 -5.99 -34.52
C CYS A 457 -13.28 -4.91 -34.43
N VAL A 458 -13.84 -4.68 -33.25
CA VAL A 458 -14.79 -3.60 -33.01
C VAL A 458 -14.17 -2.22 -33.29
N VAL A 459 -12.91 -2.01 -32.89
CA VAL A 459 -12.22 -0.71 -33.02
C VAL A 459 -11.60 -0.51 -34.40
N SER A 460 -10.94 -1.53 -34.93
CA SER A 460 -10.03 -1.41 -36.08
C SER A 460 -10.47 -2.22 -37.29
N GLY A 461 -11.38 -3.18 -37.13
CA GLY A 461 -11.66 -4.19 -38.14
C GLY A 461 -10.43 -5.06 -38.45
N ASN A 462 -10.58 -6.02 -39.37
CA ASN A 462 -9.48 -6.90 -39.76
C ASN A 462 -9.52 -7.36 -41.23
N GLY A 463 -10.35 -6.72 -42.06
CA GLY A 463 -10.58 -7.10 -43.46
C GLY A 463 -11.59 -8.21 -43.67
N LEU A 464 -12.00 -8.94 -42.64
CA LEU A 464 -13.17 -9.82 -42.63
C LEU A 464 -14.40 -9.15 -42.01
N THR A 465 -14.17 -8.17 -41.14
CA THR A 465 -15.19 -7.29 -40.58
C THR A 465 -14.68 -5.86 -40.54
N ASP A 466 -15.60 -4.93 -40.75
CA ASP A 466 -15.37 -3.51 -40.52
C ASP A 466 -15.46 -3.20 -39.01
N PRO A 467 -14.87 -2.09 -38.53
CA PRO A 467 -15.15 -1.55 -37.21
C PRO A 467 -16.65 -1.35 -36.97
N VAL A 468 -17.08 -1.37 -35.71
CA VAL A 468 -18.47 -1.07 -35.36
C VAL A 468 -18.77 0.40 -35.70
N GLY A 469 -19.78 0.60 -36.55
CA GLY A 469 -20.21 1.93 -37.00
C GLY A 469 -21.08 2.66 -35.97
N PRO A 470 -21.47 3.94 -36.24
CA PRO A 470 -22.21 4.79 -35.30
C PRO A 470 -23.50 4.22 -34.72
N ASP A 471 -24.23 3.42 -35.50
CA ASP A 471 -25.48 2.78 -35.09
C ASP A 471 -25.29 1.27 -34.78
N GLY A 472 -24.04 0.80 -34.79
CA GLY A 472 -23.71 -0.61 -34.70
C GLY A 472 -23.49 -1.11 -33.29
N PHE A 473 -23.59 -2.42 -33.14
CA PHE A 473 -23.50 -3.10 -31.85
C PHE A 473 -23.05 -4.56 -31.97
N VAL A 474 -22.48 -5.05 -30.88
CA VAL A 474 -22.32 -6.47 -30.58
C VAL A 474 -23.00 -6.73 -29.24
N ARG A 475 -23.82 -7.78 -29.20
CA ARG A 475 -24.72 -8.12 -28.10
C ARG A 475 -24.67 -9.59 -27.79
N LEU A 476 -24.69 -9.89 -26.51
CA LEU A 476 -24.87 -11.22 -25.95
C LEU A 476 -26.36 -11.47 -25.74
N VAL A 477 -26.81 -12.68 -26.04
CA VAL A 477 -28.19 -13.11 -25.85
C VAL A 477 -28.17 -14.42 -25.08
N ALA A 478 -28.90 -14.48 -23.96
CA ALA A 478 -29.10 -15.70 -23.19
C ALA A 478 -30.45 -16.33 -23.55
N VAL A 479 -30.43 -17.62 -23.88
CA VAL A 479 -31.61 -18.41 -24.25
C VAL A 479 -31.78 -19.52 -23.23
N GLY A 480 -32.77 -19.36 -22.34
CA GLY A 480 -33.06 -20.33 -21.29
C GLY A 480 -33.94 -21.48 -21.76
N PHE A 481 -33.74 -22.66 -21.17
CA PHE A 481 -34.60 -23.83 -21.39
C PHE A 481 -35.18 -24.31 -20.06
N ASP A 482 -36.46 -24.69 -20.08
CA ASP A 482 -37.15 -25.22 -18.90
C ASP A 482 -36.68 -26.64 -18.53
N ALA A 483 -37.24 -27.20 -17.45
CA ALA A 483 -36.90 -28.55 -16.99
C ALA A 483 -37.27 -29.67 -17.98
N ASP A 484 -38.21 -29.42 -18.90
CA ASP A 484 -38.63 -30.36 -19.95
C ASP A 484 -37.80 -30.20 -21.24
N GLY A 485 -36.88 -29.22 -21.27
CA GLY A 485 -36.00 -28.94 -22.40
C GLY A 485 -36.64 -28.05 -23.48
N ASN A 486 -37.75 -27.36 -23.17
CA ASN A 486 -38.35 -26.39 -24.08
C ASN A 486 -37.71 -25.02 -23.89
N GLU A 487 -37.55 -24.29 -24.99
CA GLU A 487 -37.06 -22.91 -24.95
C GLU A 487 -38.07 -22.00 -24.21
N ILE A 488 -37.56 -21.17 -23.30
CA ILE A 488 -38.34 -20.16 -22.60
C ILE A 488 -38.39 -18.91 -23.48
N THR A 489 -39.50 -18.74 -24.21
CA THR A 489 -39.64 -17.63 -25.17
C THR A 489 -40.28 -16.36 -24.58
N SER A 490 -40.65 -16.37 -23.30
CA SER A 490 -41.33 -15.24 -22.65
C SER A 490 -40.38 -14.11 -22.25
N VAL A 491 -39.08 -14.40 -22.16
CA VAL A 491 -38.00 -13.50 -21.75
C VAL A 491 -36.74 -13.87 -22.53
N GLN A 492 -35.87 -12.90 -22.79
CA GLN A 492 -34.60 -13.12 -23.45
C GLN A 492 -33.61 -12.04 -22.98
N PRO A 493 -32.86 -12.31 -21.91
CA PRO A 493 -31.85 -11.38 -21.42
C PRO A 493 -30.84 -11.06 -22.52
N THR A 494 -30.49 -9.79 -22.62
CA THR A 494 -29.45 -9.34 -23.54
C THR A 494 -28.48 -8.39 -22.85
N PHE A 495 -27.24 -8.40 -23.33
CA PHE A 495 -26.18 -7.53 -22.85
C PHE A 495 -25.41 -6.94 -24.03
N GLU A 496 -25.41 -5.62 -24.17
CA GLU A 496 -24.65 -4.96 -25.23
C GLU A 496 -23.18 -4.83 -24.80
N ILE A 497 -22.33 -5.70 -25.35
CA ILE A 497 -20.91 -5.78 -24.96
C ILE A 497 -20.04 -4.76 -25.70
N ALA A 498 -20.48 -4.35 -26.89
CA ALA A 498 -19.85 -3.29 -27.65
C ALA A 498 -20.87 -2.51 -28.48
N ASN A 499 -20.65 -1.22 -28.59
CA ASN A 499 -21.29 -0.33 -29.55
C ASN A 499 -20.30 0.77 -29.95
N TYR A 500 -20.75 1.73 -30.76
CA TYR A 500 -19.90 2.85 -31.18
C TYR A 500 -19.34 3.70 -30.03
N GLU A 501 -20.11 3.91 -28.97
CA GLU A 501 -19.73 4.78 -27.86
C GLU A 501 -18.86 4.07 -26.82
N ARG A 502 -19.08 2.77 -26.61
CA ARG A 502 -18.44 2.00 -25.56
C ARG A 502 -18.26 0.54 -25.94
N THR A 503 -17.07 0.02 -25.68
CA THR A 503 -16.83 -1.42 -25.53
C THR A 503 -16.54 -1.74 -24.07
N VAL A 504 -17.10 -2.84 -23.58
CA VAL A 504 -16.89 -3.31 -22.21
C VAL A 504 -15.52 -3.96 -22.12
N ILE A 505 -14.55 -3.19 -21.62
CA ILE A 505 -13.14 -3.60 -21.44
C ILE A 505 -12.77 -3.89 -19.98
N ASP A 506 -13.71 -3.65 -19.07
CA ASP A 506 -13.72 -4.07 -17.67
C ASP A 506 -14.85 -5.07 -17.45
N TRP A 507 -14.95 -5.63 -16.24
CA TRP A 507 -15.98 -6.59 -15.91
C TRP A 507 -17.30 -5.90 -15.57
N GLN A 508 -18.40 -6.34 -16.18
CA GLN A 508 -19.73 -5.78 -15.94
C GLN A 508 -20.74 -6.89 -15.63
N LYS A 509 -21.60 -6.65 -14.64
CA LYS A 509 -22.63 -7.62 -14.24
C LYS A 509 -23.73 -7.73 -15.29
N TRP A 510 -24.04 -8.96 -15.70
CA TRP A 510 -25.18 -9.32 -16.53
C TRP A 510 -26.18 -10.13 -15.70
N ASP A 511 -27.35 -9.54 -15.44
CA ASP A 511 -28.48 -10.20 -14.77
C ASP A 511 -29.14 -11.23 -15.69
N LEU A 512 -29.27 -12.46 -15.20
CA LEU A 512 -29.89 -13.60 -15.89
C LEU A 512 -31.12 -14.12 -15.14
N SER A 513 -31.43 -13.56 -13.97
CA SER A 513 -32.45 -14.05 -13.05
C SER A 513 -33.87 -14.00 -13.64
N GLU A 514 -34.11 -13.11 -14.61
CA GLU A 514 -35.39 -12.99 -15.31
C GLU A 514 -35.77 -14.24 -16.12
N LEU A 515 -34.80 -15.10 -16.47
CA LEU A 515 -35.06 -16.42 -17.07
C LEU A 515 -35.85 -17.35 -16.14
N GLY A 516 -35.83 -17.09 -14.83
CA GLY A 516 -36.38 -18.00 -13.83
C GLY A 516 -35.57 -19.28 -13.73
N LYS A 517 -36.23 -20.39 -13.38
CA LYS A 517 -35.56 -21.69 -13.25
C LYS A 517 -35.30 -22.28 -14.64
N VAL A 518 -34.05 -22.54 -14.95
CA VAL A 518 -33.58 -23.13 -16.22
C VAL A 518 -32.86 -24.44 -15.98
N SER A 519 -32.97 -25.38 -16.92
CA SER A 519 -32.14 -26.60 -16.96
C SER A 519 -30.79 -26.35 -17.65
N ARG A 520 -30.78 -25.46 -18.65
CA ARG A 520 -29.61 -25.01 -19.40
C ARG A 520 -29.81 -23.59 -19.95
N ILE A 521 -28.71 -22.91 -20.25
CA ILE A 521 -28.69 -21.63 -20.96
C ILE A 521 -27.80 -21.78 -22.18
N GLU A 522 -28.30 -21.41 -23.34
CA GLU A 522 -27.50 -21.21 -24.55
C GLU A 522 -27.13 -19.73 -24.68
N PHE A 523 -25.88 -19.42 -25.03
CA PHE A 523 -25.44 -18.06 -25.31
C PHE A 523 -25.21 -17.85 -26.80
N ASN A 524 -25.65 -16.70 -27.30
CA ASN A 524 -25.46 -16.29 -28.68
C ASN A 524 -24.82 -14.91 -28.72
N VAL A 525 -23.71 -14.76 -29.47
CA VAL A 525 -23.18 -13.46 -29.83
C VAL A 525 -23.82 -13.02 -31.15
N THR A 526 -24.41 -11.82 -31.17
CA THR A 526 -25.06 -11.24 -32.35
C THR A 526 -24.67 -9.78 -32.50
N GLY A 527 -24.89 -9.22 -33.68
CA GLY A 527 -24.70 -7.79 -33.94
C GLY A 527 -25.18 -7.41 -35.33
N ASP A 528 -24.87 -6.20 -35.73
CA ASP A 528 -25.26 -5.64 -37.03
C ASP A 528 -24.20 -5.80 -38.12
N SER A 529 -22.97 -6.13 -37.74
CA SER A 529 -21.86 -6.35 -38.67
C SER A 529 -22.05 -7.64 -39.47
N ASP A 530 -22.13 -7.53 -40.80
CA ASP A 530 -22.24 -8.64 -41.74
C ASP A 530 -21.36 -8.38 -42.97
N ASN A 531 -20.57 -9.37 -43.38
CA ASN A 531 -19.65 -9.27 -44.52
C ASN A 531 -20.18 -9.91 -45.81
N GLY A 532 -21.47 -10.24 -45.86
CA GLY A 532 -22.15 -10.95 -46.93
C GLY A 532 -22.29 -12.46 -46.71
N TYR A 533 -21.66 -13.00 -45.66
CA TYR A 533 -21.75 -14.40 -45.25
C TYR A 533 -22.35 -14.57 -43.85
N GLY A 534 -22.98 -13.53 -43.30
CA GLY A 534 -23.52 -13.53 -41.94
C GLY A 534 -22.69 -12.67 -40.99
N PHE A 535 -22.96 -12.85 -39.69
CA PHE A 535 -22.36 -12.06 -38.62
C PHE A 535 -20.83 -12.13 -38.69
N SER A 536 -20.16 -10.96 -38.75
CA SER A 536 -18.73 -10.89 -39.09
C SER A 536 -17.79 -10.53 -37.94
N GLN A 537 -18.30 -9.98 -36.83
CA GLN A 537 -17.46 -9.72 -35.65
C GLN A 537 -17.07 -11.04 -34.97
N PRO A 538 -15.94 -11.09 -34.26
CA PRO A 538 -15.56 -12.26 -33.48
C PRO A 538 -16.64 -12.60 -32.44
N ALA A 539 -17.23 -13.79 -32.53
CA ALA A 539 -18.26 -14.26 -31.60
C ALA A 539 -17.68 -14.74 -30.25
N TYR A 540 -16.81 -13.95 -29.64
CA TYR A 540 -16.08 -14.27 -28.42
C TYR A 540 -16.33 -13.24 -27.32
N PHE A 541 -16.65 -13.70 -26.11
CA PHE A 541 -16.65 -12.88 -24.91
C PHE A 541 -16.08 -13.67 -23.74
N ALA A 542 -15.67 -12.99 -22.68
CA ALA A 542 -15.23 -13.63 -21.44
C ALA A 542 -16.27 -13.43 -20.35
N TRP A 543 -16.40 -14.42 -19.46
CA TRP A 543 -17.25 -14.37 -18.29
C TRP A 543 -16.56 -14.92 -17.04
N ASP A 544 -16.99 -14.45 -15.87
CA ASP A 544 -16.49 -14.87 -14.56
C ASP A 544 -17.59 -14.73 -13.49
N ASP A 545 -17.37 -15.34 -12.32
CA ASP A 545 -18.23 -15.26 -11.13
C ASP A 545 -19.73 -15.53 -11.41
N LEU A 546 -20.04 -16.65 -12.06
CA LEU A 546 -21.43 -17.03 -12.35
C LEU A 546 -22.13 -17.47 -11.07
N ALA A 547 -23.19 -16.77 -10.70
CA ALA A 547 -23.94 -17.01 -9.47
C ALA A 547 -25.22 -17.82 -9.73
N VAL A 548 -25.48 -18.83 -8.90
CA VAL A 548 -26.67 -19.69 -8.95
C VAL A 548 -27.40 -19.65 -7.62
N ARG A 549 -28.74 -19.53 -7.67
CA ARG A 549 -29.61 -19.59 -6.48
C ARG A 549 -29.90 -21.03 -6.05
N PHE A 550 -29.62 -21.32 -4.79
CA PHE A 550 -29.94 -22.57 -4.09
C PHE A 550 -30.99 -22.33 -3.01
N GLU A 551 -32.17 -22.94 -3.16
CA GLU A 551 -33.28 -22.85 -2.19
C GLU A 551 -33.00 -23.68 -0.94
#